data_AF-A0A349VIX0-F1
#
_entry.id   AF-A0A349VIX0-F1
#
_cell.length_a   1.000
_cell.length_b   1.000
_cell.length_c   1.000
_cell.angle_alpha   90.00
_cell.angle_beta   90.00
_cell.angle_gamma   90.00
#
_symmetry.space_group_name_H-M   'P 1'
#
loop_
_entity.id
_entity.type
_entity.pdbx_description
1 polymer ?
#
loop_
_entity_poly.entity_id
_entity_poly.type
_entity_poly.pdbx_seq_one_letter_code
_entity_poly.pdbx_strand_id
1 'polypeptide(L)'
;MKRFTIHCVLPLAITCLLWLVGRVGASERVQSVGVFLSSNCIDCHGEDGESDIDLRQVIQGQEKSLELIELVHHVIELHEMPPEEMDQPSKEDRVRVTNDLQHLLVEKTQQRKAPHKQSLRRMNRFQYHNAVTDLFELKCAVFALPERVARVYADYFDPAKGKLPETIGVGNRPLGKSQLIEPRLAGVAPFPQDLRAEHGFDTQADHLSLSPLLMESFLSLGQSIVQSRDFTKKNVGMWSEVFEAPKKDSGPEKNVIENRLNKFLTMAFRRPVETETLRRYVSFVTAKRADGVTFEEAMKSAAAAVIASPRFLYIYNADSQAETEEALDPYSFASRLSFFLWGSIPDEQLLSAAGAGRLEDEQGIRDEVQRMLKSKKLKRFCDAFPLQWLQLDRMISAIPDPELFPDFYFSKYRLSMHMMLEPLLLFEAVLLENLPVTQFIHSDFTYRSQQLNKAYAELGLKVASAKPSGPGRLVFQRTSTEGMRSGGVITNAAIMTMLSNPERSQPIS
;
A
#
# COMPACT_ATOMS: atom_id res chain seq x y z
N MET A 1 -1.24 59.13 -42.49
CA MET A 1 -1.74 57.95 -41.72
C MET A 1 -0.54 57.21 -41.16
N LYS A 2 -0.67 56.78 -39.90
CA LYS A 2 0.39 56.35 -38.96
C LYS A 2 1.42 55.34 -39.51
N ARG A 3 2.70 55.58 -39.26
CA ARG A 3 3.55 54.81 -38.32
C ARG A 3 4.94 55.44 -38.17
N PHE A 4 5.24 55.88 -36.94
CA PHE A 4 6.56 56.28 -36.49
C PHE A 4 7.51 55.08 -36.46
N THR A 5 8.72 55.26 -36.98
CA THR A 5 9.86 54.35 -36.80
C THR A 5 10.90 55.13 -35.99
N ILE A 6 11.16 54.70 -34.76
CA ILE A 6 12.21 55.28 -33.91
C ILE A 6 13.38 54.30 -33.90
N HIS A 7 14.55 54.79 -34.28
CA HIS A 7 15.86 54.19 -34.00
C HIS A 7 16.27 54.45 -32.54
N CYS A 8 16.87 53.44 -31.88
CA CYS A 8 17.85 53.57 -30.80
C CYS A 8 18.40 52.15 -30.54
N VAL A 9 19.57 51.77 -31.02
CA VAL A 9 20.92 51.95 -30.42
C VAL A 9 21.04 51.25 -29.04
N LEU A 10 21.95 50.27 -29.03
CA LEU A 10 22.58 49.51 -27.92
C LEU A 10 22.70 50.25 -26.55
N PRO A 11 22.83 49.54 -25.39
CA PRO A 11 23.85 48.49 -25.22
C PRO A 11 23.50 47.21 -24.42
N LEU A 12 24.22 46.19 -24.85
CA LEU A 12 24.33 44.79 -24.44
C LEU A 12 24.92 44.56 -23.04
N ALA A 13 24.72 45.46 -22.07
CA ALA A 13 25.57 45.51 -20.86
C ALA A 13 24.88 45.13 -19.54
N ILE A 14 23.60 44.74 -19.51
CA ILE A 14 22.88 44.50 -18.23
C ILE A 14 22.35 43.06 -18.08
N THR A 15 22.39 42.22 -19.11
CA THR A 15 21.90 40.83 -19.05
C THR A 15 22.93 39.79 -18.61
N CYS A 16 24.11 40.20 -18.14
CA CYS A 16 25.11 39.29 -17.56
C CYS A 16 25.16 39.28 -16.03
N LEU A 17 24.36 40.10 -15.33
CA LEU A 17 24.43 40.20 -13.86
C LEU A 17 23.32 39.48 -13.08
N LEU A 18 22.41 38.76 -13.75
CA LEU A 18 21.32 38.02 -13.10
C LEU A 18 21.31 36.50 -13.37
N TRP A 19 22.39 35.97 -13.95
CA TRP A 19 22.61 34.52 -14.15
C TRP A 19 23.72 33.94 -13.26
N LEU A 20 24.04 34.64 -12.15
CA LEU A 20 25.10 34.27 -11.21
C LEU A 20 24.56 33.96 -9.80
N VAL A 21 23.30 33.52 -9.69
CA VAL A 21 22.90 32.72 -8.52
C VAL A 21 23.48 31.34 -8.76
N GLY A 22 24.69 31.14 -8.22
CA GLY A 22 25.56 30.01 -8.50
C GLY A 22 24.85 28.68 -8.32
N ARG A 23 24.91 27.84 -9.34
CA ARG A 23 24.92 26.39 -9.12
C ARG A 23 26.23 26.09 -8.41
N VAL A 24 26.21 26.04 -7.09
CA VAL A 24 27.31 25.50 -6.28
C VAL A 24 27.64 24.11 -6.85
N GLY A 25 28.90 23.85 -7.16
CA GLY A 25 29.31 22.55 -7.72
C GLY A 25 29.21 21.44 -6.68
N ALA A 26 29.07 20.17 -7.09
CA ALA A 26 29.06 19.04 -6.15
C ALA A 26 30.32 19.01 -5.25
N SER A 27 31.48 19.35 -5.83
CA SER A 27 32.74 19.50 -5.09
C SER A 27 32.73 20.62 -4.05
N GLU A 28 32.00 21.71 -4.33
CA GLU A 28 31.91 22.87 -3.45
C GLU A 28 30.94 22.60 -2.28
N ARG A 29 29.86 21.84 -2.53
CA ARG A 29 28.98 21.32 -1.47
C ARG A 29 29.70 20.36 -0.53
N VAL A 30 30.45 19.39 -1.07
CA VAL A 30 31.25 18.47 -0.26
C VAL A 30 32.22 19.26 0.63
N GLN A 31 32.87 20.28 0.08
CA GLN A 31 33.79 21.12 0.84
C GLN A 31 33.07 21.94 1.93
N SER A 32 31.91 22.52 1.63
CA SER A 32 31.06 23.25 2.59
C SER A 32 30.65 22.37 3.78
N VAL A 33 30.14 21.16 3.50
CA VAL A 33 29.79 20.16 4.52
C VAL A 33 31.01 19.74 5.33
N GLY A 34 32.14 19.47 4.67
CA GLY A 34 33.38 19.09 5.34
C GLY A 34 33.87 20.15 6.32
N VAL A 35 33.88 21.43 5.91
CA VAL A 35 34.28 22.54 6.78
C VAL A 35 33.36 22.64 8.00
N PHE A 36 32.04 22.55 7.79
CA PHE A 36 31.09 22.61 8.90
C PHE A 36 31.30 21.49 9.91
N LEU A 37 31.37 20.24 9.44
CA LEU A 37 31.53 19.07 10.32
C LEU A 37 32.91 19.05 11.01
N SER A 38 33.97 19.50 10.33
CA SER A 38 35.29 19.66 10.94
C SER A 38 35.30 20.70 12.05
N SER A 39 34.54 21.79 11.93
CA SER A 39 34.53 22.84 12.96
C SER A 39 33.60 22.55 14.14
N ASN A 40 32.54 21.76 13.94
CA ASN A 40 31.48 21.63 14.94
C ASN A 40 31.26 20.20 15.47
N CYS A 41 31.85 19.17 14.83
CA CYS A 41 31.50 17.78 15.12
C CYS A 41 32.70 16.85 15.33
N ILE A 42 33.88 17.17 14.75
CA ILE A 42 35.00 16.23 14.70
C ILE A 42 35.61 15.90 16.07
N ASP A 43 35.47 16.79 17.05
CA ASP A 43 36.02 16.59 18.39
C ASP A 43 35.40 15.36 19.09
N CYS A 44 34.13 15.06 18.82
CA CYS A 44 33.43 13.90 19.37
C CYS A 44 33.24 12.75 18.37
N HIS A 45 33.27 13.05 17.06
CA HIS A 45 33.01 12.11 15.96
C HIS A 45 34.25 11.83 15.08
N GLY A 46 35.44 12.05 15.63
CA GLY A 46 36.73 11.78 15.00
C GLY A 46 37.34 10.45 15.44
N GLU A 47 38.62 10.24 15.12
CA GLU A 47 39.35 8.98 15.40
C GLU A 47 39.42 8.65 16.91
N ASP A 48 39.58 9.68 17.73
CA ASP A 48 39.70 9.59 19.19
C ASP A 48 38.44 10.12 19.90
N GLY A 49 37.32 10.22 19.17
CA GLY A 49 36.06 10.75 19.70
C GLY A 49 35.33 9.77 20.61
N GLU A 50 34.51 10.28 21.52
CA GLU A 50 33.72 9.46 22.47
C GLU A 50 32.45 8.84 21.85
N SER A 51 32.18 9.06 20.55
CA SER A 51 30.98 8.56 19.85
C SER A 51 31.25 7.32 18.99
N ASP A 52 30.25 6.44 18.88
CA ASP A 52 30.27 5.26 18.00
C ASP A 52 30.19 5.60 16.49
N ILE A 53 30.01 6.87 16.12
CA ILE A 53 29.85 7.34 14.73
C ILE A 53 31.07 8.17 14.32
N ASP A 54 31.80 7.70 13.29
CA ASP A 54 32.95 8.40 12.68
C ASP A 54 32.53 9.19 11.43
N LEU A 55 32.75 10.52 11.44
CA LEU A 55 32.37 11.43 10.36
C LEU A 55 33.50 11.77 9.38
N ARG A 56 34.71 11.21 9.53
CA ARG A 56 35.86 11.53 8.66
C ARG A 56 35.57 11.24 7.18
N GLN A 57 34.87 10.16 6.88
CA GLN A 57 34.49 9.83 5.50
C GLN A 57 33.46 10.82 4.93
N VAL A 58 32.55 11.34 5.77
CA VAL A 58 31.58 12.36 5.36
C VAL A 58 32.30 13.68 5.06
N ILE A 59 33.23 14.09 5.94
CA ILE A 59 34.05 15.30 5.78
C ILE A 59 34.88 15.26 4.49
N GLN A 60 35.44 14.10 4.16
CA GLN A 60 36.23 13.91 2.94
C GLN A 60 35.37 13.74 1.68
N GLY A 61 34.05 13.70 1.81
CA GLY A 61 33.12 13.42 0.71
C GLY A 61 33.17 11.98 0.19
N GLN A 62 33.84 11.08 0.91
CA GLN A 62 34.06 9.69 0.52
C GLN A 62 33.01 8.73 1.07
N GLU A 63 32.14 9.20 1.98
CA GLU A 63 31.08 8.38 2.58
C GLU A 63 30.17 7.77 1.52
N LYS A 64 29.85 6.48 1.64
CA LYS A 64 28.96 5.76 0.71
C LYS A 64 27.58 5.48 1.31
N SER A 65 27.47 5.47 2.64
CA SER A 65 26.22 5.28 3.39
C SER A 65 25.31 6.48 3.18
N LEU A 66 24.13 6.25 2.58
CA LEU A 66 23.10 7.29 2.49
C LEU A 66 22.43 7.49 3.84
N GLU A 67 22.27 6.40 4.58
CA GLU A 67 21.68 6.33 5.90
C GLU A 67 22.44 7.21 6.90
N LEU A 68 23.78 7.22 6.83
CA LEU A 68 24.60 8.08 7.69
C LEU A 68 24.46 9.57 7.30
N ILE A 69 24.46 9.89 6.00
CA ILE A 69 24.31 11.27 5.53
C ILE A 69 22.91 11.81 5.90
N GLU A 70 21.87 10.97 5.79
CA GLU A 70 20.50 11.29 6.21
C GLU A 70 20.41 11.49 7.73
N LEU A 71 21.05 10.62 8.52
CA LEU A 71 21.12 10.78 9.97
C LEU A 71 21.78 12.11 10.36
N VAL A 72 22.95 12.43 9.77
CA VAL A 72 23.67 13.70 10.02
C VAL A 72 22.81 14.91 9.63
N HIS A 73 22.13 14.85 8.48
CA HIS A 73 21.17 15.89 8.09
C HIS A 73 20.09 16.09 9.15
N HIS A 74 19.47 14.99 9.59
CA HIS A 74 18.33 15.01 10.51
C HIS A 74 18.70 15.58 11.89
N VAL A 75 19.80 15.14 12.49
CA VAL A 75 20.21 15.62 13.83
C VAL A 75 20.63 17.10 13.82
N ILE A 76 21.16 17.61 12.71
CA ILE A 76 21.49 19.04 12.55
C ILE A 76 20.21 19.86 12.34
N GLU A 77 19.28 19.36 11.52
CA GLU A 77 17.98 20.00 11.25
C GLU A 77 17.12 20.11 12.53
N LEU A 78 17.12 19.05 13.35
CA LEU A 78 16.41 19.02 14.63
C LEU A 78 17.13 19.75 15.77
N HIS A 79 18.33 20.29 15.53
CA HIS A 79 19.16 20.98 16.54
C HIS A 79 19.58 20.08 17.71
N GLU A 80 19.63 18.76 17.50
CA GLU A 80 20.13 17.80 18.51
C GLU A 80 21.65 17.83 18.61
N MET A 81 22.33 18.18 17.50
CA MET A 81 23.78 18.30 17.42
C MET A 81 24.21 19.68 16.89
N PRO A 82 25.32 20.25 17.38
CA PRO A 82 26.08 19.82 18.57
C PRO A 82 25.26 19.95 19.88
N PRO A 83 25.60 19.22 20.96
CA PRO A 83 24.91 19.30 22.25
C PRO A 83 24.84 20.72 22.82
N GLU A 84 23.85 21.02 23.66
CA GLU A 84 23.60 22.37 24.19
C GLU A 84 24.81 22.96 24.94
N GLU A 85 25.67 22.12 25.51
CA GLU A 85 26.88 22.51 26.24
C GLU A 85 28.05 22.95 25.33
N MET A 86 27.95 22.72 24.02
CA MET A 86 28.99 23.03 23.04
C MET A 86 28.70 24.32 22.28
N ASP A 87 29.74 24.86 21.63
CA ASP A 87 29.59 26.02 20.74
C ASP A 87 28.59 25.72 19.62
N GLN A 88 27.55 26.56 19.55
CA GLN A 88 26.44 26.37 18.64
C GLN A 88 26.69 27.09 17.31
N PRO A 89 26.56 26.40 16.16
CA PRO A 89 26.67 27.04 14.86
C PRO A 89 25.53 28.04 14.63
N SER A 90 25.78 29.02 13.77
CA SER A 90 24.78 30.03 13.43
C SER A 90 23.59 29.40 12.69
N LYS A 91 22.41 30.05 12.77
CA LYS A 91 21.22 29.60 12.03
C LYS A 91 21.46 29.53 10.51
N GLU A 92 22.23 30.48 9.98
CA GLU A 92 22.56 30.55 8.56
C GLU A 92 23.48 29.38 8.15
N ASP A 93 24.46 29.02 8.99
CA ASP A 93 25.33 27.88 8.74
C ASP A 93 24.59 26.56 8.82
N ARG A 94 23.68 26.41 9.80
CA ARG A 94 22.79 25.23 9.92
C ARG A 94 21.93 25.05 8.67
N VAL A 95 21.24 26.11 8.22
CA VAL A 95 20.40 26.04 7.02
C VAL A 95 21.22 25.75 5.77
N ARG A 96 22.43 26.31 5.66
CA ARG A 96 23.31 26.05 4.52
C ARG A 96 23.76 24.59 4.48
N VAL A 97 24.26 24.06 5.59
CA VAL A 97 24.78 22.68 5.63
C VAL A 97 23.67 21.64 5.46
N THR A 98 22.47 21.87 6.00
CA THR A 98 21.34 20.94 5.80
C THR A 98 20.91 20.92 4.33
N ASN A 99 20.82 22.08 3.67
CA ASN A 99 20.56 22.13 2.22
C ASN A 99 21.66 21.43 1.41
N ASP A 100 22.94 21.63 1.75
CA ASP A 100 24.05 20.98 1.06
C ASP A 100 24.02 19.45 1.25
N LEU A 101 23.77 18.97 2.47
CA LEU A 101 23.58 17.54 2.78
C LEU A 101 22.39 16.95 2.04
N GLN A 102 21.25 17.66 1.98
CA GLN A 102 20.08 17.24 1.22
C GLN A 102 20.38 17.14 -0.27
N HIS A 103 21.11 18.09 -0.84
CA HIS A 103 21.54 18.02 -2.23
C HIS A 103 22.49 16.85 -2.50
N LEU A 104 23.42 16.57 -1.58
CA LEU A 104 24.31 15.39 -1.68
C LEU A 104 23.51 14.09 -1.62
N LEU A 105 22.48 14.01 -0.76
CA LEU A 105 21.57 12.87 -0.71
C LEU A 105 20.83 12.68 -2.03
N VAL A 106 20.24 13.75 -2.59
CA VAL A 106 19.55 13.69 -3.90
C VAL A 106 20.49 13.23 -5.01
N GLU A 107 21.69 13.80 -5.09
CA GLU A 107 22.68 13.48 -6.11
C GLU A 107 23.16 12.02 -6.01
N LYS A 108 23.54 11.57 -4.81
CA LYS A 108 23.96 10.18 -4.58
C LYS A 108 22.81 9.19 -4.80
N THR A 109 21.58 9.58 -4.48
CA THR A 109 20.39 8.75 -4.73
C THR A 109 20.10 8.60 -6.21
N GLN A 110 20.27 9.67 -7.01
CA GLN A 110 20.13 9.62 -8.47
C GLN A 110 21.22 8.78 -9.15
N GLN A 111 22.43 8.76 -8.59
CA GLN A 111 23.57 7.98 -9.11
C GLN A 111 23.52 6.50 -8.70
N ARG A 112 22.79 6.16 -7.63
CA ARG A 112 22.64 4.78 -7.16
C ARG A 112 21.53 4.10 -7.95
N LYS A 113 21.82 2.93 -8.55
CA LYS A 113 20.76 2.00 -8.94
C LYS A 113 20.04 1.59 -7.65
N ALA A 114 18.70 1.66 -7.63
CA ALA A 114 17.92 1.33 -6.45
C ALA A 114 18.35 -0.04 -5.90
N PRO A 115 18.76 -0.15 -4.61
CA PRO A 115 19.22 -1.42 -4.08
C PRO A 115 18.10 -2.46 -4.22
N HIS A 116 18.39 -3.53 -4.96
CA HIS A 116 17.46 -4.65 -5.17
C HIS A 116 17.67 -5.74 -4.11
N LYS A 117 18.13 -5.39 -2.90
CA LYS A 117 18.21 -6.34 -1.79
C LYS A 117 16.79 -6.70 -1.37
N GLN A 118 16.32 -7.81 -1.91
CA GLN A 118 14.92 -8.19 -1.91
C GLN A 118 14.71 -9.37 -0.98
N SER A 119 14.06 -9.10 0.15
CA SER A 119 13.75 -10.10 1.16
C SER A 119 12.50 -10.89 0.75
N LEU A 120 12.63 -12.23 0.78
CA LEU A 120 11.55 -13.18 0.60
C LEU A 120 10.43 -12.84 1.59
N ARG A 121 9.21 -12.54 1.11
CA ARG A 121 8.08 -12.25 2.01
C ARG A 121 6.86 -13.11 1.68
N ARG A 122 6.12 -13.55 2.69
CA ARG A 122 4.79 -14.14 2.45
C ARG A 122 3.74 -13.07 2.19
N MET A 123 2.59 -13.50 1.67
CA MET A 123 1.39 -12.69 1.66
C MET A 123 0.90 -12.46 3.09
N ASN A 124 0.47 -11.23 3.36
CA ASN A 124 -0.32 -10.95 4.55
C ASN A 124 -1.76 -11.49 4.38
N ARG A 125 -2.56 -11.46 5.44
CA ARG A 125 -3.96 -11.92 5.42
C ARG A 125 -4.82 -11.28 4.33
N PHE A 126 -4.67 -9.98 4.12
CA PHE A 126 -5.42 -9.24 3.10
C PHE A 126 -5.05 -9.71 1.67
N GLN A 127 -3.76 -9.89 1.41
CA GLN A 127 -3.23 -10.37 0.14
C GLN A 127 -3.60 -11.83 -0.12
N TYR A 128 -3.51 -12.71 0.87
CA TYR A 128 -3.93 -14.11 0.74
C TYR A 128 -5.41 -14.22 0.40
N HIS A 129 -6.27 -13.48 1.13
CA HIS A 129 -7.70 -13.43 0.85
C HIS A 129 -7.98 -13.05 -0.61
N ASN A 130 -7.36 -11.97 -1.10
CA ASN A 130 -7.58 -11.49 -2.45
C ASN A 130 -6.97 -12.42 -3.50
N ALA A 131 -5.80 -13.00 -3.25
CA ALA A 131 -5.14 -13.96 -4.12
C ALA A 131 -5.98 -15.21 -4.31
N VAL A 132 -6.56 -15.77 -3.24
CA VAL A 132 -7.49 -16.90 -3.32
C VAL A 132 -8.79 -16.50 -4.03
N THR A 133 -9.31 -15.30 -3.75
CA THR A 133 -10.51 -14.78 -4.41
C THR A 133 -10.30 -14.69 -5.93
N ASP A 134 -9.17 -14.12 -6.37
CA ASP A 134 -8.86 -13.99 -7.79
C ASP A 134 -8.49 -15.33 -8.43
N LEU A 135 -7.73 -16.18 -7.71
CA LEU A 135 -7.32 -17.49 -8.22
C LEU A 135 -8.52 -18.38 -8.51
N PHE A 136 -9.57 -18.37 -7.69
CA PHE A 136 -10.78 -19.17 -7.93
C PHE A 136 -11.93 -18.38 -8.56
N GLU A 137 -11.72 -17.09 -8.84
CA GLU A 137 -12.76 -16.16 -9.28
C GLU A 137 -14.01 -16.21 -8.37
N LEU A 138 -13.78 -16.13 -7.06
CA LEU A 138 -14.84 -16.23 -6.06
C LEU A 138 -15.79 -15.03 -6.11
N LYS A 139 -17.10 -15.33 -6.07
CA LYS A 139 -18.18 -14.34 -5.99
C LYS A 139 -18.57 -13.99 -4.55
N CYS A 140 -17.89 -14.56 -3.57
CA CYS A 140 -18.05 -14.29 -2.15
C CYS A 140 -16.68 -14.13 -1.47
N ALA A 141 -16.67 -13.61 -0.25
CA ALA A 141 -15.43 -13.49 0.52
C ALA A 141 -14.93 -14.88 0.96
N VAL A 142 -13.60 -15.03 1.10
CA VAL A 142 -13.00 -16.27 1.62
C VAL A 142 -13.32 -16.41 3.10
N PHE A 143 -13.10 -15.34 3.85
CA PHE A 143 -13.34 -15.23 5.30
C PHE A 143 -13.59 -13.76 5.67
N ALA A 144 -13.87 -13.49 6.95
CA ALA A 144 -14.06 -12.11 7.42
C ALA A 144 -12.74 -11.31 7.32
N LEU A 145 -12.79 -10.13 6.72
CA LEU A 145 -11.61 -9.26 6.54
C LEU A 145 -11.86 -7.87 7.13
N PRO A 146 -11.74 -7.69 8.47
CA PRO A 146 -11.94 -6.41 9.15
C PRO A 146 -11.06 -5.27 8.62
N GLU A 147 -9.88 -5.60 8.08
CA GLU A 147 -8.94 -4.66 7.45
C GLU A 147 -9.57 -3.92 6.27
N ARG A 148 -10.59 -4.51 5.62
CA ARG A 148 -11.36 -3.82 4.60
C ARG A 148 -12.44 -2.95 5.24
N VAL A 149 -12.08 -1.78 5.75
CA VAL A 149 -12.99 -0.93 6.53
C VAL A 149 -14.22 -0.48 5.75
N ALA A 150 -14.05 -0.02 4.51
CA ALA A 150 -15.15 0.51 3.70
C ALA A 150 -15.99 -0.61 3.07
N ARG A 151 -17.25 -0.75 3.49
CA ARG A 151 -18.24 -1.61 2.83
C ARG A 151 -18.89 -0.87 1.66
N VAL A 152 -18.62 -1.35 0.47
CA VAL A 152 -19.19 -0.83 -0.78
C VAL A 152 -20.57 -1.45 -1.00
N TYR A 153 -21.62 -0.63 -1.15
CA TYR A 153 -23.01 -1.10 -1.39
C TYR A 153 -23.46 -0.98 -2.86
N ALA A 154 -22.74 -0.21 -3.67
CA ALA A 154 -22.98 0.01 -5.09
C ALA A 154 -21.63 0.17 -5.80
N ASP A 155 -21.59 0.00 -7.12
CA ASP A 155 -20.39 0.23 -7.94
C ASP A 155 -20.08 1.73 -8.09
N TYR A 156 -19.92 2.44 -6.96
CA TYR A 156 -19.51 3.84 -6.95
C TYR A 156 -18.03 3.97 -7.31
N PHE A 157 -17.23 2.95 -7.01
CA PHE A 157 -15.80 2.92 -7.31
C PHE A 157 -15.60 2.32 -8.69
N ASP A 158 -15.46 3.19 -9.69
CA ASP A 158 -15.25 2.83 -11.08
C ASP A 158 -14.05 3.63 -11.65
N PRO A 159 -12.83 3.08 -11.56
CA PRO A 159 -11.64 3.80 -11.98
C PRO A 159 -11.61 4.16 -13.46
N ALA A 160 -12.36 3.44 -14.30
CA ALA A 160 -12.45 3.75 -15.73
C ALA A 160 -13.17 5.08 -16.00
N LYS A 161 -14.03 5.54 -15.09
CA LYS A 161 -14.68 6.86 -15.18
C LYS A 161 -13.77 8.01 -14.76
N GLY A 162 -12.72 7.74 -13.99
CA GLY A 162 -11.78 8.75 -13.50
C GLY A 162 -12.39 9.81 -12.58
N LYS A 163 -13.60 9.59 -12.04
CA LYS A 163 -14.25 10.50 -11.11
C LYS A 163 -15.17 9.77 -10.14
N LEU A 164 -15.13 10.16 -8.87
CA LEU A 164 -16.08 9.65 -7.88
C LEU A 164 -17.45 10.36 -7.97
N PRO A 165 -18.56 9.68 -7.67
CA PRO A 165 -19.87 10.30 -7.63
C PRO A 165 -19.98 11.35 -6.52
N GLU A 166 -20.73 12.44 -6.75
CA GLU A 166 -21.00 13.50 -5.76
C GLU A 166 -21.70 13.00 -4.49
N THR A 167 -22.32 11.81 -4.53
CA THR A 167 -22.94 11.17 -3.37
C THR A 167 -22.64 9.67 -3.36
N ILE A 168 -22.12 9.17 -2.24
CA ILE A 168 -21.62 7.80 -2.09
C ILE A 168 -22.33 7.12 -0.92
N GLY A 169 -22.80 5.89 -1.17
CA GLY A 169 -23.32 5.00 -0.13
C GLY A 169 -22.26 3.99 0.32
N VAL A 170 -21.67 4.18 1.49
CA VAL A 170 -20.60 3.34 2.04
C VAL A 170 -20.91 2.97 3.50
N GLY A 171 -20.45 1.81 3.97
CA GLY A 171 -20.59 1.40 5.37
C GLY A 171 -19.24 1.21 6.04
N ASN A 172 -19.24 1.15 7.36
CA ASN A 172 -18.04 0.85 8.15
C ASN A 172 -18.12 -0.63 8.61
N ARG A 173 -17.21 -1.49 8.13
CA ARG A 173 -17.21 -2.93 8.47
C ARG A 173 -16.95 -3.16 9.97
N PRO A 174 -15.82 -2.70 10.56
CA PRO A 174 -15.53 -2.92 11.98
C PRO A 174 -16.60 -2.39 12.93
N LEU A 175 -17.09 -1.16 12.70
CA LEU A 175 -17.95 -0.47 13.66
C LEU A 175 -19.45 -0.58 13.34
N GLY A 176 -19.82 -1.02 12.14
CA GLY A 176 -21.20 -1.00 11.65
C GLY A 176 -21.98 -2.32 11.74
N LYS A 177 -21.57 -3.27 12.59
CA LYS A 177 -22.08 -4.68 12.63
C LYS A 177 -22.05 -5.40 11.26
N SER A 178 -21.37 -4.81 10.28
CA SER A 178 -21.42 -5.23 8.87
C SER A 178 -20.61 -6.49 8.61
N GLN A 179 -19.69 -6.86 9.51
CA GLN A 179 -18.94 -8.13 9.44
C GLN A 179 -19.87 -9.37 9.47
N LEU A 180 -21.08 -9.26 10.00
CA LEU A 180 -22.02 -10.39 10.10
C LEU A 180 -22.80 -10.65 8.80
N ILE A 181 -22.83 -9.70 7.85
CA ILE A 181 -23.78 -9.68 6.73
C ILE A 181 -23.10 -9.98 5.37
N GLU A 182 -21.77 -10.04 5.29
CA GLU A 182 -21.05 -10.30 4.04
C GLU A 182 -21.12 -11.81 3.67
N PRO A 183 -21.59 -12.16 2.46
CA PRO A 183 -21.54 -13.53 1.96
C PRO A 183 -20.08 -14.01 1.91
N ARG A 184 -19.81 -15.13 2.56
CA ARG A 184 -18.48 -15.75 2.65
C ARG A 184 -18.58 -17.26 2.64
N LEU A 185 -17.47 -17.94 2.40
CA LEU A 185 -17.38 -19.38 2.53
C LEU A 185 -17.68 -19.82 3.97
N ALA A 186 -18.70 -20.65 4.17
CA ALA A 186 -19.02 -21.19 5.49
C ALA A 186 -17.92 -22.13 5.99
N GLY A 187 -17.61 -22.05 7.29
CA GLY A 187 -16.62 -22.91 7.94
C GLY A 187 -15.16 -22.50 7.71
N VAL A 188 -14.91 -21.37 7.02
CA VAL A 188 -13.55 -20.89 6.73
C VAL A 188 -13.18 -19.78 7.72
N ALA A 189 -12.17 -20.06 8.55
CA ALA A 189 -11.63 -19.10 9.51
C ALA A 189 -10.32 -18.49 8.99
N PRO A 190 -10.09 -17.18 9.19
CA PRO A 190 -8.81 -16.58 8.83
C PRO A 190 -7.68 -17.07 9.75
N PHE A 191 -6.45 -17.02 9.25
CA PHE A 191 -5.26 -17.09 10.09
C PHE A 191 -5.06 -15.77 10.88
N PRO A 192 -4.19 -15.75 11.91
CA PRO A 192 -3.94 -14.55 12.71
C PRO A 192 -3.57 -13.33 11.85
N GLN A 193 -4.00 -12.15 12.27
CA GLN A 193 -3.65 -10.92 11.57
C GLN A 193 -2.15 -10.65 11.70
N ASP A 194 -1.53 -10.25 10.60
CA ASP A 194 -0.14 -9.79 10.60
C ASP A 194 -0.03 -8.46 11.37
N LEU A 195 0.91 -8.43 12.31
CA LEU A 195 1.22 -7.20 13.03
C LEU A 195 1.94 -6.23 12.10
N ARG A 196 1.67 -4.95 12.27
CA ARG A 196 2.40 -3.90 11.59
C ARG A 196 3.78 -3.76 12.23
N ALA A 197 4.79 -3.56 11.41
CA ALA A 197 6.10 -3.16 11.88
C ALA A 197 6.06 -1.76 12.50
N GLU A 198 7.15 -1.33 13.15
CA GLU A 198 7.28 -0.02 13.80
C GLU A 198 6.94 1.16 12.87
N HIS A 199 7.18 1.00 11.56
CA HIS A 199 6.85 1.99 10.51
C HIS A 199 5.48 1.77 9.82
N GLY A 200 4.57 1.02 10.42
CA GLY A 200 3.12 1.07 10.11
C GLY A 200 2.61 0.17 8.98
N PHE A 201 3.46 -0.50 8.22
CA PHE A 201 3.03 -1.39 7.12
C PHE A 201 3.10 -2.89 7.47
N ASP A 202 2.12 -3.66 7.01
CA ASP A 202 1.99 -5.11 7.25
C ASP A 202 2.56 -6.00 6.11
N THR A 203 3.32 -5.40 5.19
CA THR A 203 3.97 -6.09 4.06
C THR A 203 5.49 -6.17 4.18
N GLN A 204 6.05 -5.87 5.36
CA GLN A 204 7.49 -5.88 5.57
C GLN A 204 8.03 -7.31 5.69
N ALA A 205 9.05 -7.63 4.91
CA ALA A 205 9.54 -9.00 4.79
C ALA A 205 10.10 -9.56 6.10
N ASP A 206 10.83 -8.73 6.86
CA ASP A 206 11.53 -9.15 8.09
C ASP A 206 10.55 -9.45 9.25
N HIS A 207 9.30 -9.02 9.13
CA HIS A 207 8.22 -9.32 10.08
C HIS A 207 7.29 -10.46 9.63
N LEU A 208 7.39 -10.89 8.37
CA LEU A 208 6.50 -11.88 7.77
C LEU A 208 7.14 -13.27 7.73
N SER A 209 7.59 -13.75 8.89
CA SER A 209 8.14 -15.10 9.06
C SER A 209 7.04 -16.18 8.96
N LEU A 210 7.45 -17.44 8.76
CA LEU A 210 6.57 -18.60 8.71
C LEU A 210 7.01 -19.63 9.75
N SER A 211 6.26 -19.71 10.86
CA SER A 211 6.45 -20.77 11.84
C SER A 211 5.83 -22.09 11.34
N PRO A 212 6.27 -23.26 11.85
CA PRO A 212 5.62 -24.54 11.54
C PRO A 212 4.12 -24.55 11.83
N LEU A 213 3.68 -23.92 12.93
CA LEU A 213 2.27 -23.80 13.29
C LEU A 213 1.47 -22.99 12.26
N LEU A 214 2.07 -21.92 11.74
CA LEU A 214 1.44 -21.11 10.70
C LEU A 214 1.36 -21.89 9.37
N MET A 215 2.35 -22.72 9.05
CA MET A 215 2.31 -23.61 7.89
C MET A 215 1.19 -24.65 7.98
N GLU A 216 0.99 -25.26 9.14
CA GLU A 216 -0.14 -26.15 9.40
C GLU A 216 -1.48 -25.41 9.28
N SER A 217 -1.54 -24.18 9.78
CA SER A 217 -2.73 -23.32 9.66
C SER A 217 -3.06 -23.02 8.19
N PHE A 218 -2.07 -22.81 7.32
CA PHE A 218 -2.30 -22.62 5.88
C PHE A 218 -2.81 -23.89 5.19
N LEU A 219 -2.32 -25.06 5.59
CA LEU A 219 -2.82 -26.33 5.06
C LEU A 219 -4.29 -26.56 5.45
N SER A 220 -4.60 -26.39 6.74
CA SER A 220 -5.97 -26.49 7.27
C SER A 220 -6.90 -25.46 6.61
N LEU A 221 -6.43 -24.23 6.44
CA LEU A 221 -7.16 -23.18 5.74
C LEU A 221 -7.43 -23.57 4.28
N GLY A 222 -6.42 -24.02 3.55
CA GLY A 222 -6.58 -24.44 2.15
C GLY A 222 -7.61 -25.55 1.98
N GLN A 223 -7.63 -26.53 2.89
CA GLN A 223 -8.64 -27.59 2.93
C GLN A 223 -10.02 -27.03 3.24
N SER A 224 -10.16 -26.19 4.28
CA SER A 224 -11.45 -25.60 4.66
C SER A 224 -12.09 -24.77 3.54
N ILE A 225 -11.28 -24.07 2.73
CA ILE A 225 -11.73 -23.26 1.60
C ILE A 225 -12.42 -24.13 0.55
N VAL A 226 -11.74 -25.18 0.06
CA VAL A 226 -12.25 -26.02 -1.03
C VAL A 226 -13.34 -27.00 -0.57
N GLN A 227 -13.38 -27.30 0.73
CA GLN A 227 -14.39 -28.18 1.35
C GLN A 227 -15.61 -27.42 1.87
N SER A 228 -15.58 -26.08 1.84
CA SER A 228 -16.74 -25.28 2.24
C SER A 228 -17.96 -25.65 1.40
N ARG A 229 -19.13 -25.77 2.03
CA ARG A 229 -20.41 -26.02 1.34
C ARG A 229 -20.75 -24.93 0.31
N ASP A 230 -20.14 -23.75 0.43
CA ASP A 230 -20.33 -22.63 -0.49
C ASP A 230 -19.33 -22.65 -1.65
N PHE A 231 -18.29 -23.51 -1.61
CA PHE A 231 -17.32 -23.71 -2.69
C PHE A 231 -17.94 -24.60 -3.79
N THR A 232 -18.78 -23.99 -4.61
CA THR A 232 -19.58 -24.65 -5.64
C THR A 232 -19.54 -23.89 -6.96
N LYS A 233 -20.03 -24.49 -8.05
CA LYS A 233 -20.19 -23.85 -9.38
C LYS A 233 -20.89 -22.49 -9.33
N LYS A 234 -21.73 -22.24 -8.33
CA LYS A 234 -22.41 -20.94 -8.16
C LYS A 234 -21.41 -19.83 -7.81
N ASN A 235 -20.49 -20.11 -6.88
CA ASN A 235 -19.61 -19.11 -6.27
C ASN A 235 -18.18 -19.12 -6.82
N VAL A 236 -17.75 -20.18 -7.49
CA VAL A 236 -16.41 -20.32 -8.10
C VAL A 236 -16.51 -20.08 -9.60
N GLY A 237 -15.89 -19.00 -10.11
CA GLY A 237 -15.98 -18.63 -11.53
C GLY A 237 -15.32 -19.65 -12.46
N MET A 238 -14.15 -20.17 -12.08
CA MET A 238 -13.39 -21.14 -12.87
C MET A 238 -13.83 -22.60 -12.70
N TRP A 239 -15.07 -22.85 -12.25
CA TRP A 239 -15.52 -24.20 -11.93
C TRP A 239 -15.42 -25.17 -13.11
N SER A 240 -15.87 -24.73 -14.28
CA SER A 240 -15.84 -25.55 -15.51
C SER A 240 -14.43 -25.80 -16.03
N GLU A 241 -13.51 -24.89 -15.73
CA GLU A 241 -12.12 -24.95 -16.20
C GLU A 241 -11.28 -25.89 -15.34
N VAL A 242 -11.59 -26.02 -14.04
CA VAL A 242 -10.76 -26.78 -13.10
C VAL A 242 -11.48 -28.00 -12.54
N PHE A 243 -12.69 -27.84 -11.99
CA PHE A 243 -13.31 -28.83 -11.11
C PHE A 243 -14.37 -29.71 -11.79
N GLU A 244 -14.99 -29.24 -12.87
CA GLU A 244 -16.07 -29.97 -13.54
C GLU A 244 -15.55 -31.25 -14.21
N ALA A 245 -16.18 -32.40 -13.95
CA ALA A 245 -15.74 -33.67 -14.52
C ALA A 245 -15.65 -33.61 -16.07
N PRO A 246 -14.61 -34.22 -16.67
CA PRO A 246 -14.47 -34.25 -18.13
C PRO A 246 -15.65 -34.97 -18.79
N LYS A 247 -16.01 -34.53 -19.99
CA LYS A 247 -17.00 -35.22 -20.83
C LYS A 247 -16.38 -36.49 -21.41
N LYS A 248 -17.22 -37.47 -21.78
CA LYS A 248 -16.76 -38.79 -22.29
C LYS A 248 -15.88 -38.69 -23.55
N ASP A 249 -15.97 -37.61 -24.30
CA ASP A 249 -15.25 -37.31 -25.54
C ASP A 249 -13.98 -36.45 -25.32
N SER A 250 -13.62 -36.12 -24.07
CA SER A 250 -12.50 -35.22 -23.74
C SER A 250 -11.10 -35.85 -23.84
N GLY A 251 -10.98 -37.08 -24.37
CA GLY A 251 -9.74 -37.84 -24.41
C GLY A 251 -9.33 -38.44 -23.06
N PRO A 252 -8.07 -38.89 -22.90
CA PRO A 252 -7.60 -39.49 -21.65
C PRO A 252 -7.72 -38.53 -20.46
N GLU A 253 -8.31 -38.98 -19.35
CA GLU A 253 -8.53 -38.16 -18.15
C GLU A 253 -7.23 -37.50 -17.65
N LYS A 254 -6.10 -38.21 -17.73
CA LYS A 254 -4.77 -37.70 -17.37
C LYS A 254 -4.38 -36.44 -18.16
N ASN A 255 -4.65 -36.39 -19.47
CA ASN A 255 -4.33 -35.23 -20.30
C ASN A 255 -5.21 -34.03 -19.94
N VAL A 256 -6.48 -34.29 -19.58
CA VAL A 256 -7.38 -33.24 -19.09
C VAL A 256 -6.87 -32.69 -17.76
N ILE A 257 -6.48 -33.56 -16.82
CA ILE A 257 -5.89 -33.16 -15.53
C ILE A 257 -4.64 -32.31 -15.76
N GLU A 258 -3.73 -32.75 -16.62
CA GLU A 258 -2.48 -32.05 -16.93
C GLU A 258 -2.72 -30.66 -17.49
N ASN A 259 -3.58 -30.52 -18.51
CA ASN A 259 -3.88 -29.22 -19.12
C ASN A 259 -4.51 -28.24 -18.13
N ARG A 260 -5.48 -28.71 -17.32
CA ARG A 260 -6.16 -27.87 -16.33
C ARG A 260 -5.22 -27.45 -15.20
N LEU A 261 -4.42 -28.38 -14.67
CA LEU A 261 -3.42 -28.07 -13.65
C LEU A 261 -2.34 -27.15 -14.19
N ASN A 262 -1.91 -27.28 -15.45
CA ASN A 262 -0.92 -26.38 -16.03
C ASN A 262 -1.37 -24.92 -15.99
N LYS A 263 -2.60 -24.63 -16.44
CA LYS A 263 -3.18 -23.27 -16.39
C LYS A 263 -3.34 -22.79 -14.94
N PHE A 264 -3.91 -23.64 -14.08
CA PHE A 264 -4.17 -23.30 -12.68
C PHE A 264 -2.88 -23.01 -11.88
N LEU A 265 -1.86 -23.86 -12.03
CA LEU A 265 -0.56 -23.70 -11.37
C LEU A 265 0.20 -22.49 -11.90
N THR A 266 0.08 -22.19 -13.21
CA THR A 266 0.70 -21.00 -13.80
C THR A 266 0.17 -19.72 -13.16
N MET A 267 -1.15 -19.62 -12.96
CA MET A 267 -1.76 -18.50 -12.26
C MET A 267 -1.38 -18.48 -10.77
N ALA A 268 -1.50 -19.61 -10.09
CA ALA A 268 -1.23 -19.70 -8.64
C ALA A 268 0.22 -19.37 -8.29
N PHE A 269 1.18 -19.89 -9.07
CA PHE A 269 2.61 -19.65 -8.87
C PHE A 269 3.13 -18.45 -9.68
N ARG A 270 2.23 -17.78 -10.40
CA ARG A 270 2.44 -16.48 -11.08
C ARG A 270 3.53 -16.52 -12.15
N ARG A 271 3.73 -17.69 -12.76
CA ARG A 271 4.71 -17.94 -13.82
C ARG A 271 4.50 -19.32 -14.43
N PRO A 272 5.07 -19.60 -15.62
CA PRO A 272 5.04 -20.93 -16.22
C PRO A 272 5.52 -22.00 -15.23
N VAL A 273 4.72 -23.05 -15.04
CA VAL A 273 5.05 -24.11 -14.10
C VAL A 273 6.09 -25.06 -14.69
N GLU A 274 7.11 -25.40 -13.90
CA GLU A 274 8.11 -26.40 -14.26
C GLU A 274 7.45 -27.78 -14.49
N THR A 275 7.92 -28.51 -15.50
CA THR A 275 7.37 -29.83 -15.86
C THR A 275 7.36 -30.82 -14.70
N GLU A 276 8.40 -30.82 -13.86
CA GLU A 276 8.46 -31.71 -12.69
C GLU A 276 7.43 -31.34 -11.62
N THR A 277 7.24 -30.04 -11.39
CA THR A 277 6.24 -29.55 -10.46
C THR A 277 4.84 -29.89 -10.94
N LEU A 278 4.54 -29.68 -12.23
CA LEU A 278 3.27 -30.10 -12.84
C LEU A 278 3.05 -31.61 -12.69
N ARG A 279 4.06 -32.43 -13.01
CA ARG A 279 4.00 -33.88 -12.91
C ARG A 279 3.65 -34.35 -11.49
N ARG A 280 4.19 -33.71 -10.44
CA ARG A 280 3.86 -34.04 -9.04
C ARG A 280 2.36 -33.87 -8.75
N TYR A 281 1.77 -32.73 -9.15
CA TYR A 281 0.34 -32.49 -8.95
C TYR A 281 -0.54 -33.42 -9.82
N VAL A 282 -0.15 -33.67 -11.07
CA VAL A 282 -0.87 -34.62 -11.95
C VAL A 282 -0.87 -36.03 -11.35
N SER A 283 0.29 -36.50 -10.87
CA SER A 283 0.41 -37.81 -10.22
C SER A 283 -0.44 -37.89 -8.95
N PHE A 284 -0.46 -36.83 -8.13
CA PHE A 284 -1.28 -36.76 -6.94
C PHE A 284 -2.79 -36.88 -7.23
N VAL A 285 -3.28 -36.15 -8.23
CA VAL A 285 -4.70 -36.26 -8.65
C VAL A 285 -4.98 -37.64 -9.23
N THR A 286 -4.10 -38.17 -10.09
CA THR A 286 -4.28 -39.48 -10.73
C THR A 286 -4.31 -40.61 -9.70
N ALA A 287 -3.48 -40.55 -8.66
CA ALA A 287 -3.50 -41.52 -7.56
C ALA A 287 -4.84 -41.49 -6.81
N LYS A 288 -5.35 -40.30 -6.45
CA LYS A 288 -6.68 -40.16 -5.83
C LYS A 288 -7.79 -40.72 -6.72
N ARG A 289 -7.70 -40.54 -8.04
CA ARG A 289 -8.66 -41.11 -9.00
C ARG A 289 -8.61 -42.64 -9.02
N ALA A 290 -7.41 -43.23 -8.93
CA ALA A 290 -7.24 -44.67 -8.82
C ALA A 290 -7.84 -45.23 -7.51
N ASP A 291 -7.81 -44.45 -6.43
CA ASP A 291 -8.43 -44.78 -5.14
C ASP A 291 -9.98 -44.58 -5.13
N GLY A 292 -10.59 -44.24 -6.26
CA GLY A 292 -12.04 -44.07 -6.40
C GLY A 292 -12.57 -42.70 -5.96
N VAL A 293 -11.72 -41.73 -5.62
CA VAL A 293 -12.14 -40.35 -5.31
C VAL A 293 -12.72 -39.71 -6.58
N THR A 294 -13.82 -38.95 -6.45
CA THR A 294 -14.42 -38.26 -7.59
C THR A 294 -13.46 -37.25 -8.22
N PHE A 295 -13.64 -36.95 -9.51
CA PHE A 295 -12.80 -35.97 -10.21
C PHE A 295 -12.77 -34.61 -9.50
N GLU A 296 -13.96 -34.14 -9.10
CA GLU A 296 -14.12 -32.87 -8.38
C GLU A 296 -13.33 -32.85 -7.07
N GLU A 297 -13.47 -33.87 -6.22
CA GLU A 297 -12.79 -33.93 -4.92
C GLU A 297 -11.28 -34.14 -5.05
N ALA A 298 -10.83 -34.86 -6.09
CA ALA A 298 -9.41 -34.98 -6.40
C ALA A 298 -8.81 -33.63 -6.84
N MET A 299 -9.50 -32.88 -7.70
CA MET A 299 -9.08 -31.54 -8.12
C MET A 299 -9.14 -30.52 -6.98
N LYS A 300 -10.16 -30.56 -6.12
CA LYS A 300 -10.22 -29.76 -4.88
C LYS A 300 -9.05 -30.07 -3.96
N SER A 301 -8.69 -31.35 -3.78
CA SER A 301 -7.52 -31.75 -2.98
C SER A 301 -6.23 -31.13 -3.53
N ALA A 302 -6.05 -31.13 -4.86
CA ALA A 302 -4.90 -30.49 -5.49
C ALA A 302 -4.92 -28.97 -5.30
N ALA A 303 -6.08 -28.34 -5.49
CA ALA A 303 -6.25 -26.90 -5.28
C ALA A 303 -5.92 -26.46 -3.83
N ALA A 304 -6.36 -27.22 -2.83
CA ALA A 304 -5.98 -27.00 -1.42
C ALA A 304 -4.47 -27.08 -1.22
N ALA A 305 -3.81 -28.09 -1.80
CA ALA A 305 -2.37 -28.24 -1.72
C ALA A 305 -1.61 -27.11 -2.45
N VAL A 306 -2.19 -26.54 -3.51
CA VAL A 306 -1.63 -25.38 -4.21
C VAL A 306 -1.68 -24.13 -3.34
N ILE A 307 -2.84 -23.77 -2.78
CA ILE A 307 -3.00 -22.54 -1.98
C ILE A 307 -2.35 -22.62 -0.59
N ALA A 308 -1.92 -23.80 -0.16
CA ALA A 308 -1.08 -24.01 1.02
C ALA A 308 0.43 -24.10 0.71
N SER A 309 0.80 -24.14 -0.58
CA SER A 309 2.21 -24.28 -0.99
C SER A 309 3.01 -23.00 -0.71
N PRO A 310 4.29 -23.10 -0.28
CA PRO A 310 5.17 -21.94 -0.18
C PRO A 310 5.28 -21.17 -1.51
N ARG A 311 5.19 -21.86 -2.65
CA ARG A 311 5.20 -21.21 -3.98
C ARG A 311 3.99 -20.32 -4.21
N PHE A 312 2.85 -20.65 -3.60
CA PHE A 312 1.68 -19.78 -3.60
C PHE A 312 1.85 -18.67 -2.56
N LEU A 313 2.19 -19.01 -1.32
CA LEU A 313 2.23 -18.09 -0.17
C LEU A 313 3.29 -17.00 -0.26
N TYR A 314 4.46 -17.31 -0.82
CA TYR A 314 5.58 -16.39 -0.89
C TYR A 314 5.63 -15.59 -2.18
N ILE A 315 5.99 -14.32 -2.04
CA ILE A 315 6.36 -13.42 -3.10
C ILE A 315 7.89 -13.39 -3.10
N TYR A 316 8.48 -13.97 -4.13
CA TYR A 316 9.93 -14.19 -4.26
C TYR A 316 10.40 -13.86 -5.68
N ASN A 317 11.72 -13.79 -5.86
CA ASN A 317 12.34 -13.74 -7.17
C ASN A 317 12.98 -15.09 -7.48
N ALA A 318 12.96 -15.48 -8.75
CA ALA A 318 13.49 -16.78 -9.17
C ALA A 318 14.97 -16.96 -8.79
N ASP A 319 15.76 -15.92 -9.02
CA ASP A 319 17.20 -15.99 -9.01
C ASP A 319 17.78 -15.27 -7.79
N SER A 320 17.70 -15.93 -6.64
CA SER A 320 18.49 -15.53 -5.46
C SER A 320 19.94 -16.04 -5.51
N GLN A 321 20.36 -16.66 -6.63
CA GLN A 321 21.69 -17.25 -6.82
C GLN A 321 22.57 -16.48 -7.82
N ALA A 322 22.04 -15.48 -8.53
CA ALA A 322 22.87 -14.61 -9.34
C ALA A 322 23.62 -13.65 -8.40
N GLU A 323 24.96 -13.73 -8.39
CA GLU A 323 25.85 -12.82 -7.64
C GLU A 323 25.67 -11.34 -8.04
N THR A 324 25.01 -11.08 -9.17
CA THR A 324 24.62 -9.75 -9.62
C THR A 324 23.19 -9.44 -9.19
N GLU A 325 23.05 -8.55 -8.20
CA GLU A 325 21.79 -7.98 -7.68
C GLU A 325 20.93 -7.23 -8.74
N GLU A 326 21.16 -7.38 -10.04
CA GLU A 326 20.89 -6.29 -11.00
C GLU A 326 19.60 -6.38 -11.85
N ALA A 327 18.83 -7.48 -11.85
CA ALA A 327 17.58 -7.50 -12.63
C ALA A 327 16.46 -8.38 -12.02
N LEU A 328 15.29 -7.78 -11.82
CA LEU A 328 14.05 -8.51 -11.54
C LEU A 328 13.59 -9.25 -12.78
N ASP A 329 13.39 -10.56 -12.70
CA ASP A 329 12.79 -11.30 -13.81
C ASP A 329 11.38 -10.77 -14.13
N PRO A 330 10.93 -10.78 -15.40
CA PRO A 330 9.65 -10.19 -15.80
C PRO A 330 8.43 -10.73 -15.04
N TYR A 331 8.43 -12.01 -14.64
CA TYR A 331 7.33 -12.60 -13.88
C TYR A 331 7.32 -12.14 -12.41
N SER A 332 8.49 -12.00 -11.81
CA SER A 332 8.63 -11.41 -10.48
C SER A 332 8.28 -9.92 -10.48
N PHE A 333 8.61 -9.18 -11.54
CA PHE A 333 8.14 -7.81 -11.73
C PHE A 333 6.61 -7.74 -11.82
N ALA A 334 6.00 -8.54 -12.71
CA ALA A 334 4.55 -8.66 -12.84
C ALA A 334 3.86 -8.99 -11.51
N SER A 335 4.42 -9.95 -10.76
CA SER A 335 3.91 -10.34 -9.45
C SER A 335 3.94 -9.17 -8.46
N ARG A 336 5.08 -8.47 -8.36
CA ARG A 336 5.25 -7.31 -7.47
C ARG A 336 4.30 -6.18 -7.83
N LEU A 337 4.19 -5.86 -9.11
CA LEU A 337 3.30 -4.83 -9.61
C LEU A 337 1.84 -5.14 -9.27
N SER A 338 1.41 -6.39 -9.44
CA SER A 338 0.07 -6.85 -9.06
C SER A 338 -0.18 -6.81 -7.55
N PHE A 339 0.79 -7.23 -6.73
CA PHE A 339 0.64 -7.12 -5.27
C PHE A 339 0.64 -5.67 -4.78
N PHE A 340 1.34 -4.78 -5.47
CA PHE A 340 1.36 -3.35 -5.17
C PHE A 340 0.01 -2.69 -5.50
N LEU A 341 -0.47 -2.80 -6.74
CA LEU A 341 -1.69 -2.10 -7.19
C LEU A 341 -2.99 -2.83 -6.82
N TRP A 342 -2.99 -4.16 -6.80
CA TRP A 342 -4.20 -4.97 -6.63
C TRP A 342 -4.19 -5.84 -5.38
N GLY A 343 -3.10 -5.85 -4.61
CA GLY A 343 -2.97 -6.68 -3.40
C GLY A 343 -3.29 -8.15 -3.65
N SER A 344 -2.97 -8.67 -4.84
CA SER A 344 -3.36 -10.01 -5.32
C SER A 344 -2.45 -10.49 -6.45
N ILE A 345 -2.66 -11.73 -6.91
CA ILE A 345 -1.95 -12.34 -8.04
C ILE A 345 -2.19 -11.56 -9.36
N PRO A 346 -1.19 -11.52 -10.27
CA PRO A 346 -1.34 -10.97 -11.60
C PRO A 346 -2.43 -11.70 -12.38
N ASP A 347 -3.07 -11.00 -13.32
CA ASP A 347 -3.99 -11.62 -14.27
C ASP A 347 -3.23 -12.25 -15.45
N GLU A 348 -3.96 -13.01 -16.27
CA GLU A 348 -3.39 -13.71 -17.43
C GLU A 348 -2.74 -12.74 -18.42
N GLN A 349 -3.30 -11.54 -18.59
CA GLN A 349 -2.74 -10.50 -19.45
C GLN A 349 -1.36 -10.05 -18.95
N LEU A 350 -1.23 -9.76 -17.65
CA LEU A 350 0.04 -9.30 -17.09
C LEU A 350 1.10 -10.40 -17.10
N LEU A 351 0.72 -11.67 -16.86
CA LEU A 351 1.64 -12.81 -17.01
C LEU A 351 2.06 -13.02 -18.47
N SER A 352 1.14 -12.86 -19.42
CA SER A 352 1.45 -12.95 -20.85
C SER A 352 2.35 -11.80 -21.31
N ALA A 353 2.17 -10.59 -20.75
CA ALA A 353 3.06 -9.46 -20.99
C ALA A 353 4.48 -9.73 -20.49
N ALA A 354 4.61 -10.32 -19.29
CA ALA A 354 5.89 -10.76 -18.74
C ALA A 354 6.58 -11.79 -19.65
N GLY A 355 5.86 -12.83 -20.08
CA GLY A 355 6.40 -13.87 -20.95
C GLY A 355 6.76 -13.40 -22.35
N ALA A 356 6.17 -12.31 -22.82
CA ALA A 356 6.43 -11.71 -24.12
C ALA A 356 7.52 -10.62 -24.08
N GLY A 357 8.16 -10.36 -22.94
CA GLY A 357 9.18 -9.31 -22.79
C GLY A 357 8.63 -7.87 -22.74
N ARG A 358 7.30 -7.68 -22.73
CA ARG A 358 6.66 -6.35 -22.71
C ARG A 358 6.82 -5.59 -21.38
N LEU A 359 7.36 -6.24 -20.35
CA LEU A 359 7.65 -5.61 -19.07
C LEU A 359 9.12 -5.23 -18.92
N GLU A 360 9.91 -5.37 -19.99
CA GLU A 360 11.31 -4.94 -20.05
C GLU A 360 11.46 -3.53 -20.61
N ASP A 361 10.44 -3.02 -21.32
CA ASP A 361 10.41 -1.68 -21.89
C ASP A 361 9.50 -0.73 -21.11
N GLU A 362 9.88 0.56 -21.03
CA GLU A 362 9.14 1.57 -20.25
C GLU A 362 7.71 1.75 -20.74
N GLN A 363 7.49 1.65 -22.06
CA GLN A 363 6.17 1.87 -22.65
C GLN A 363 5.21 0.74 -22.29
N GLY A 364 5.65 -0.51 -22.38
CA GLY A 364 4.88 -1.69 -22.02
C GLY A 364 4.58 -1.74 -20.52
N ILE A 365 5.52 -1.32 -19.66
CA ILE A 365 5.25 -1.11 -18.23
C ILE A 365 4.17 -0.05 -18.05
N ARG A 366 4.29 1.12 -18.71
CA ARG A 366 3.33 2.22 -18.61
C ARG A 366 1.92 1.79 -19.04
N ASP A 367 1.81 1.05 -20.14
CA ASP A 367 0.54 0.57 -20.68
C ASP A 367 -0.15 -0.40 -19.72
N GLU A 368 0.60 -1.36 -19.16
CA GLU A 368 0.05 -2.30 -18.18
C GLU A 368 -0.32 -1.58 -16.86
N VAL A 369 0.49 -0.63 -16.38
CA VAL A 369 0.14 0.20 -15.20
C VAL A 369 -1.15 0.98 -15.44
N GLN A 370 -1.28 1.66 -16.59
CA GLN A 370 -2.49 2.42 -16.92
C GLN A 370 -3.73 1.54 -16.98
N ARG A 371 -3.62 0.34 -17.56
CA ARG A 371 -4.70 -0.66 -17.56
C ARG A 371 -5.06 -1.08 -16.14
N MET A 372 -4.06 -1.37 -15.32
CA MET A 372 -4.28 -1.83 -13.95
C MET A 372 -4.93 -0.77 -13.06
N LEU A 373 -4.58 0.51 -13.26
CA LEU A 373 -5.21 1.64 -12.59
C LEU A 373 -6.69 1.81 -12.96
N LYS A 374 -7.10 1.38 -14.16
CA LYS A 374 -8.51 1.40 -14.60
C LYS A 374 -9.33 0.21 -14.09
N SER A 375 -8.69 -0.78 -13.46
CA SER A 375 -9.36 -1.97 -12.94
C SER A 375 -10.05 -1.71 -11.60
N LYS A 376 -11.25 -2.28 -11.40
CA LYS A 376 -11.94 -2.28 -10.10
C LYS A 376 -11.11 -2.90 -8.97
N LYS A 377 -10.12 -3.75 -9.31
CA LYS A 377 -9.19 -4.32 -8.32
C LYS A 377 -8.34 -3.24 -7.62
N LEU A 378 -8.16 -2.05 -8.21
CA LEU A 378 -7.47 -0.92 -7.59
C LEU A 378 -8.07 -0.52 -6.23
N LYS A 379 -9.37 -0.79 -6.01
CA LYS A 379 -10.02 -0.54 -4.70
C LYS A 379 -9.26 -1.17 -3.54
N ARG A 380 -8.58 -2.30 -3.76
CA ARG A 380 -7.81 -3.01 -2.74
C ARG A 380 -6.60 -2.20 -2.26
N PHE A 381 -5.98 -1.42 -3.15
CA PHE A 381 -4.95 -0.47 -2.77
C PHE A 381 -5.55 0.65 -1.89
N CYS A 382 -6.70 1.21 -2.28
CA CYS A 382 -7.42 2.21 -1.49
C CYS A 382 -7.94 1.66 -0.14
N ASP A 383 -8.21 0.37 -0.02
CA ASP A 383 -8.65 -0.26 1.22
C ASP A 383 -7.48 -0.50 2.20
N ALA A 384 -6.29 -0.77 1.68
CA ALA A 384 -5.14 -1.18 2.49
C ALA A 384 -4.17 -0.02 2.78
N PHE A 385 -3.73 0.70 1.74
CA PHE A 385 -2.67 1.70 1.85
C PHE A 385 -3.03 2.88 2.77
N PRO A 386 -4.11 3.66 2.52
CA PRO A 386 -4.40 4.83 3.36
C PRO A 386 -4.78 4.43 4.80
N LEU A 387 -5.34 3.24 5.01
CA LEU A 387 -5.62 2.72 6.34
C LEU A 387 -4.34 2.55 7.17
N GLN A 388 -3.30 2.00 6.55
CA GLN A 388 -2.00 1.76 7.18
C GLN A 388 -1.21 3.06 7.31
N TRP A 389 -1.15 3.85 6.24
CA TRP A 389 -0.46 5.15 6.20
C TRP A 389 -0.97 6.09 7.30
N LEU A 390 -2.29 6.22 7.46
CA LEU A 390 -2.91 7.11 8.44
C LEU A 390 -3.21 6.43 9.77
N GLN A 391 -2.86 5.14 9.93
CA GLN A 391 -3.10 4.33 11.13
C GLN A 391 -4.55 4.39 11.66
N LEU A 392 -5.53 4.43 10.74
CA LEU A 392 -6.94 4.68 11.07
C LEU A 392 -7.57 3.57 11.94
N ASP A 393 -6.96 2.39 12.03
CA ASP A 393 -7.36 1.32 12.93
C ASP A 393 -7.28 1.72 14.41
N ARG A 394 -6.38 2.65 14.79
CA ARG A 394 -6.33 3.22 16.15
C ARG A 394 -7.62 3.93 16.53
N MET A 395 -8.42 4.37 15.55
CA MET A 395 -9.73 4.99 15.77
C MET A 395 -10.74 4.02 16.42
N ILE A 396 -10.54 2.70 16.28
CA ILE A 396 -11.41 1.69 16.91
C ILE A 396 -11.26 1.74 18.44
N SER A 397 -10.03 1.97 18.91
CA SER A 397 -9.65 2.10 20.33
C SER A 397 -9.69 3.52 20.86
N ALA A 398 -9.84 4.54 20.01
CA ALA A 398 -10.02 5.92 20.43
C ALA A 398 -11.43 6.11 21.02
N ILE A 399 -11.52 6.14 22.35
CA ILE A 399 -12.78 6.21 23.11
C ILE A 399 -12.74 7.48 23.98
N PRO A 400 -13.27 8.61 23.49
CA PRO A 400 -13.46 9.82 24.30
C PRO A 400 -14.35 9.55 25.51
N ASP A 401 -14.12 10.24 26.62
CA ASP A 401 -14.93 10.10 27.83
C ASP A 401 -16.42 10.39 27.54
N PRO A 402 -17.36 9.46 27.84
CA PRO A 402 -18.78 9.66 27.57
C PRO A 402 -19.46 10.79 28.35
N GLU A 403 -18.94 11.15 29.53
CA GLU A 403 -19.46 12.25 30.35
C GLU A 403 -19.01 13.61 29.78
N LEU A 404 -17.76 13.69 29.32
CA LEU A 404 -17.21 14.92 28.72
C LEU A 404 -17.65 15.13 27.26
N PHE A 405 -17.82 14.05 26.50
CA PHE A 405 -18.14 14.08 25.07
C PHE A 405 -19.39 13.25 24.70
N PRO A 406 -20.57 13.55 25.28
CA PRO A 406 -21.78 12.75 25.06
C PRO A 406 -22.20 12.73 23.58
N ASP A 407 -21.97 13.81 22.83
CA ASP A 407 -22.33 13.92 21.41
C ASP A 407 -21.47 13.04 20.48
N PHE A 408 -20.35 12.50 20.98
CA PHE A 408 -19.58 11.49 20.25
C PHE A 408 -20.34 10.16 20.13
N TYR A 409 -21.32 9.94 21.01
CA TYR A 409 -22.10 8.72 21.11
C TYR A 409 -23.53 8.93 20.60
N PHE A 410 -24.02 8.02 19.76
CA PHE A 410 -25.38 8.09 19.25
C PHE A 410 -25.96 6.69 19.01
N SER A 411 -27.19 6.44 19.46
CA SER A 411 -27.91 5.18 19.20
C SER A 411 -27.10 3.89 19.45
N LYS A 412 -26.26 3.87 20.50
CA LYS A 412 -25.32 2.78 20.87
C LYS A 412 -24.11 2.62 19.93
N TYR A 413 -23.83 3.60 19.07
CA TYR A 413 -22.67 3.70 18.18
C TYR A 413 -21.83 4.95 18.53
N ARG A 414 -20.67 5.06 17.87
CA ARG A 414 -19.70 6.15 18.04
C ARG A 414 -19.50 6.88 16.72
N LEU A 415 -19.24 8.19 16.78
CA LEU A 415 -18.99 9.03 15.60
C LEU A 415 -17.76 8.57 14.80
N SER A 416 -16.85 7.82 15.43
CA SER A 416 -15.70 7.15 14.78
C SER A 416 -16.07 6.35 13.53
N MET A 417 -17.28 5.76 13.49
CA MET A 417 -17.71 4.99 12.32
C MET A 417 -17.83 5.83 11.05
N HIS A 418 -18.16 7.13 11.20
CA HIS A 418 -18.21 8.08 10.10
C HIS A 418 -16.83 8.69 9.84
N MET A 419 -16.11 9.06 10.91
CA MET A 419 -14.80 9.72 10.83
C MET A 419 -13.79 8.90 10.02
N MET A 420 -13.73 7.58 10.20
CA MET A 420 -12.78 6.73 9.46
C MET A 420 -12.99 6.74 7.94
N LEU A 421 -14.22 6.96 7.46
CA LEU A 421 -14.53 6.88 6.03
C LEU A 421 -14.21 8.17 5.28
N GLU A 422 -14.21 9.33 5.95
CA GLU A 422 -13.90 10.63 5.32
C GLU A 422 -12.50 10.67 4.68
N PRO A 423 -11.39 10.36 5.39
CA PRO A 423 -10.06 10.37 4.77
C PRO A 423 -9.88 9.25 3.73
N LEU A 424 -10.57 8.11 3.87
CA LEU A 424 -10.54 7.03 2.88
C LEU A 424 -11.21 7.46 1.56
N LEU A 425 -12.37 8.12 1.63
CA LEU A 425 -13.06 8.63 0.45
C LEU A 425 -12.30 9.80 -0.21
N LEU A 426 -11.67 10.67 0.59
CA LEU A 426 -10.77 11.70 0.06
C LEU A 426 -9.61 11.06 -0.70
N PHE A 427 -9.00 10.00 -0.15
CA PHE A 427 -7.93 9.25 -0.83
C PHE A 427 -8.38 8.63 -2.14
N GLU A 428 -9.55 7.98 -2.15
CA GLU A 428 -10.14 7.45 -3.38
C GLU A 428 -10.37 8.55 -4.42
N ALA A 429 -10.83 9.73 -4.02
CA ALA A 429 -11.06 10.86 -4.92
C ALA A 429 -9.76 11.39 -5.52
N VAL A 430 -8.76 11.68 -4.68
CA VAL A 430 -7.47 12.23 -5.12
C VAL A 430 -6.78 11.27 -6.09
N LEU A 431 -6.80 9.96 -5.81
CA LEU A 431 -6.21 8.95 -6.68
C LEU A 431 -6.96 8.82 -8.01
N LEU A 432 -8.30 8.67 -7.98
CA LEU A 432 -9.07 8.41 -9.19
C LEU A 432 -9.20 9.61 -10.11
N GLU A 433 -9.33 10.81 -9.54
CA GLU A 433 -9.43 12.07 -10.27
C GLU A 433 -8.05 12.63 -10.65
N ASN A 434 -6.96 11.91 -10.32
CA ASN A 434 -5.58 12.30 -10.58
C ASN A 434 -5.27 13.73 -10.10
N LEU A 435 -5.71 14.04 -8.87
CA LEU A 435 -5.53 15.36 -8.28
C LEU A 435 -4.12 15.50 -7.67
N PRO A 436 -3.63 16.74 -7.48
CA PRO A 436 -2.34 16.97 -6.85
C PRO A 436 -2.26 16.35 -5.45
N VAL A 437 -1.11 15.77 -5.10
CA VAL A 437 -0.87 15.19 -3.76
C VAL A 437 -1.05 16.21 -2.62
N THR A 438 -0.96 17.50 -2.92
CA THR A 438 -1.23 18.59 -1.97
C THR A 438 -2.66 18.60 -1.45
N GLN A 439 -3.61 17.98 -2.16
CA GLN A 439 -4.99 17.76 -1.70
C GLN A 439 -5.06 16.94 -0.41
N PHE A 440 -4.03 16.12 -0.11
CA PHE A 440 -3.94 15.45 1.19
C PHE A 440 -3.61 16.42 2.32
N ILE A 441 -2.88 17.50 2.06
CA ILE A 441 -2.49 18.49 3.07
C ILE A 441 -3.59 19.53 3.24
N HIS A 442 -3.98 20.17 2.13
CA HIS A 442 -4.99 21.20 2.09
C HIS A 442 -5.94 20.95 0.92
N SER A 443 -7.06 20.31 1.24
CA SER A 443 -8.10 20.02 0.26
C SER A 443 -9.12 21.15 0.17
N ASP A 444 -9.63 21.43 -1.02
CA ASP A 444 -10.78 22.31 -1.27
C ASP A 444 -12.12 21.54 -1.28
N PHE A 445 -12.07 20.22 -1.06
CA PHE A 445 -13.26 19.39 -0.88
C PHE A 445 -13.02 18.21 0.07
N THR A 446 -14.11 17.56 0.49
CA THR A 446 -14.08 16.28 1.22
C THR A 446 -15.36 15.49 0.95
N TYR A 447 -15.47 14.28 1.49
CA TYR A 447 -16.72 13.54 1.55
C TYR A 447 -17.23 13.45 2.98
N ARG A 448 -18.42 14.01 3.26
CA ARG A 448 -18.99 14.01 4.61
C ARG A 448 -20.38 13.39 4.67
N SER A 449 -20.63 12.64 5.73
CA SER A 449 -21.99 12.22 6.08
C SER A 449 -22.79 13.38 6.67
N GLN A 450 -24.11 13.22 6.77
CA GLN A 450 -24.95 14.21 7.47
C GLN A 450 -24.49 14.44 8.92
N GLN A 451 -24.08 13.38 9.62
CA GLN A 451 -23.59 13.45 11.00
C GLN A 451 -22.26 14.20 11.09
N LEU A 452 -21.32 13.93 10.19
CA LEU A 452 -20.06 14.68 10.13
C LEU A 452 -20.33 16.13 9.75
N ASN A 453 -21.17 16.40 8.74
CA ASN A 453 -21.55 17.76 8.40
C ASN A 453 -22.15 18.49 9.60
N LYS A 454 -22.92 17.84 10.47
CA LYS A 454 -23.43 18.45 11.72
C LYS A 454 -22.35 18.66 12.77
N ALA A 455 -21.43 17.71 12.92
CA ALA A 455 -20.29 17.86 13.83
C ALA A 455 -19.33 18.97 13.38
N TYR A 456 -19.20 19.16 12.06
CA TYR A 456 -18.44 20.24 11.43
C TYR A 456 -19.25 21.52 11.22
N ALA A 457 -20.59 21.46 11.33
CA ALA A 457 -21.51 22.55 10.94
C ALA A 457 -21.19 23.84 11.67
N GLU A 458 -20.49 23.75 12.79
CA GLU A 458 -19.68 24.78 13.42
C GLU A 458 -18.64 24.05 14.28
N LEU A 459 -17.48 24.66 14.59
CA LEU A 459 -16.72 24.35 15.81
C LEU A 459 -17.51 24.73 17.10
N GLY A 460 -18.83 24.54 17.04
CA GLY A 460 -19.87 24.47 18.05
C GLY A 460 -20.70 23.21 17.74
N LEU A 461 -20.35 22.12 18.41
CA LEU A 461 -20.88 20.77 18.27
C LEU A 461 -22.33 20.68 18.78
N LYS A 462 -23.33 20.99 17.94
CA LYS A 462 -24.73 20.62 18.22
C LYS A 462 -25.27 19.72 17.12
N VAL A 463 -25.11 18.40 17.31
CA VAL A 463 -25.76 17.41 16.45
C VAL A 463 -27.24 17.33 16.83
N ALA A 464 -28.06 18.26 16.32
CA ALA A 464 -29.51 18.14 16.45
C ALA A 464 -29.95 16.79 15.83
N SER A 465 -30.87 16.11 16.51
CA SER A 465 -31.43 14.80 16.21
C SER A 465 -31.91 14.63 14.76
N ALA A 466 -30.98 14.43 13.80
CA ALA A 466 -31.35 13.70 12.59
C ALA A 466 -31.63 12.27 13.06
N LYS A 467 -32.73 11.68 12.56
CA LYS A 467 -32.95 10.24 12.70
C LYS A 467 -31.64 9.55 12.31
N PRO A 468 -30.97 8.85 13.25
CA PRO A 468 -29.69 8.25 12.96
C PRO A 468 -29.84 7.36 11.73
N SER A 469 -29.05 7.62 10.68
CA SER A 469 -28.79 6.58 9.69
C SER A 469 -28.14 5.44 10.47
N GLY A 470 -28.84 4.32 10.62
CA GLY A 470 -28.31 3.16 11.35
C GLY A 470 -26.95 2.72 10.80
N PRO A 471 -26.29 1.74 11.44
CA PRO A 471 -24.91 1.35 11.17
C PRO A 471 -24.65 0.72 9.78
N GLY A 472 -25.68 0.65 8.94
CA GLY A 472 -25.65 0.03 7.62
C GLY A 472 -25.00 0.91 6.56
N ARG A 473 -25.80 1.34 5.59
CA ARG A 473 -25.35 2.20 4.49
C ARG A 473 -25.38 3.66 4.94
N LEU A 474 -24.21 4.25 5.08
CA LEU A 474 -24.02 5.67 5.35
C LEU A 474 -23.94 6.42 4.02
N VAL A 475 -24.60 7.58 3.94
CA VAL A 475 -24.55 8.44 2.76
C VAL A 475 -23.56 9.57 3.01
N PHE A 476 -22.57 9.68 2.13
CA PHE A 476 -21.56 10.72 2.09
C PHE A 476 -21.79 11.60 0.87
N GLN A 477 -21.63 12.91 1.03
CA GLN A 477 -21.73 13.89 -0.05
C GLN A 477 -20.38 14.57 -0.22
N ARG A 478 -20.01 14.85 -1.48
CA ARG A 478 -18.87 15.71 -1.78
C ARG A 478 -19.23 17.13 -1.32
N THR A 479 -18.40 17.69 -0.46
CA THR A 479 -18.63 18.98 0.19
C THR A 479 -17.42 19.87 -0.02
N SER A 480 -17.64 21.12 -0.44
CA SER A 480 -16.59 22.14 -0.54
C SER A 480 -16.03 22.48 0.86
N THR A 481 -14.74 22.74 0.95
CA THR A 481 -14.07 23.12 2.19
C THR A 481 -13.37 24.47 2.01
N GLU A 482 -13.92 25.52 2.64
CA GLU A 482 -13.49 26.91 2.40
C GLU A 482 -12.37 27.39 3.35
N GLY A 483 -11.88 26.53 4.27
CA GLY A 483 -10.92 26.95 5.31
C GLY A 483 -9.82 25.94 5.60
N MET A 484 -8.67 26.42 6.08
CA MET A 484 -7.49 25.60 6.42
C MET A 484 -7.76 24.53 7.50
N ARG A 485 -8.86 24.64 8.25
CA ARG A 485 -9.21 23.73 9.36
C ARG A 485 -10.18 22.61 8.98
N SER A 486 -10.62 22.56 7.72
CA SER A 486 -11.72 21.68 7.31
C SER A 486 -11.41 20.84 6.07
N GLY A 487 -10.18 20.85 5.56
CA GLY A 487 -9.78 20.09 4.36
C GLY A 487 -8.43 19.39 4.53
N GLY A 488 -8.25 18.27 3.83
CA GLY A 488 -7.07 17.42 3.94
C GLY A 488 -7.16 16.36 5.04
N VAL A 489 -6.10 15.57 5.20
CA VAL A 489 -6.03 14.49 6.20
C VAL A 489 -5.67 15.00 7.59
N ILE A 490 -4.82 16.03 7.68
CA ILE A 490 -4.28 16.53 8.97
C ILE A 490 -5.41 17.06 9.87
N THR A 491 -6.32 17.84 9.31
CA THR A 491 -7.43 18.46 10.06
C THR A 491 -8.68 17.60 10.09
N ASN A 492 -8.58 16.35 9.61
CA ASN A 492 -9.70 15.43 9.62
C ASN A 492 -10.02 14.95 11.05
N ALA A 493 -11.29 14.82 11.38
CA ALA A 493 -11.76 14.40 12.70
C ALA A 493 -11.19 13.05 13.15
N ALA A 494 -10.96 12.09 12.24
CA ALA A 494 -10.33 10.82 12.58
C ALA A 494 -8.91 11.02 13.12
N ILE A 495 -8.07 11.77 12.39
CA ILE A 495 -6.67 12.02 12.79
C ILE A 495 -6.62 12.80 14.10
N MET A 496 -7.39 13.89 14.19
CA MET A 496 -7.45 14.72 15.39
C MET A 496 -7.90 13.93 16.62
N THR A 497 -8.88 13.02 16.48
CA THR A 497 -9.34 12.19 17.60
C THR A 497 -8.29 11.16 18.00
N MET A 498 -7.64 10.49 17.05
CA MET A 498 -6.63 9.47 17.35
C MET A 498 -5.38 10.01 18.04
N LEU A 499 -5.06 11.30 17.83
CA LEU A 499 -3.93 11.98 18.46
C LEU A 499 -4.32 12.70 19.77
N SER A 500 -5.60 12.69 20.14
CA SER A 500 -6.10 13.31 21.37
C SER A 500 -6.19 12.31 22.54
N ASN A 501 -6.19 12.83 23.77
CA ASN A 501 -6.47 12.00 24.96
C ASN A 501 -7.99 11.87 25.18
N PRO A 502 -8.47 10.81 25.86
CA PRO A 502 -9.90 10.61 26.11
C PRO A 502 -10.63 11.79 26.78
N GLU A 503 -9.91 12.61 27.54
CA GLU A 503 -10.44 13.73 28.34
C GLU A 503 -10.36 15.10 27.65
N ARG A 504 -9.74 15.21 26.46
CA ARG A 504 -9.55 16.50 25.76
C ARG A 504 -9.63 16.37 24.25
N SER A 505 -10.00 17.46 23.58
CA SER A 505 -10.11 17.51 22.12
C SER A 505 -8.84 17.99 21.39
N GLN A 506 -7.75 18.26 22.12
CA GLN A 506 -6.49 18.76 21.56
C GLN A 506 -5.50 17.61 21.28
N PRO A 507 -4.92 17.54 20.07
CA PRO A 507 -4.04 16.46 19.65
C PRO A 507 -2.57 16.61 20.09
N ILE A 508 -2.21 17.73 20.72
CA ILE A 508 -0.83 18.01 21.19
C ILE A 508 -0.86 18.03 22.72
N SER A 509 0.01 17.23 23.34
CA SER A 509 0.29 17.24 24.78
C SER A 509 1.19 18.38 25.18
#